data_AF-A0AAU7DZM4-F1
#
_entry.id   AF-A0AAU7DZM4-F1
#
_cell.length_a   1.000
_cell.length_b   1.000
_cell.length_c   1.000
_cell.angle_alpha   90.00
_cell.angle_beta   90.00
_cell.angle_gamma   90.00
#
_symmetry.space_group_name_H-M   'P 1'
#
loop_
_entity.id
_entity.type
_entity.pdbx_description
1 polymer ?
#
loop_
_entity_poly.entity_id
_entity_poly.type
_entity_poly.pdbx_seq_one_letter_code
_entity_poly.pdbx_strand_id
1 'polypeptide(L)' 'MNLEHVTPSDLARELAIDAKRIRDFLRETYGLLKKRDEKRWLLTTAQADVVRRHFRE' A
#
# COMPACT_ATOMS: atom_id res chain seq x y z
N MET A 1 -21.56 3.70 2.44
CA MET A 1 -20.41 2.80 2.63
C MET A 1 -19.14 3.59 2.34
N ASN A 2 -18.46 4.09 3.37
CA ASN A 2 -17.08 4.56 3.19
C ASN A 2 -16.22 3.31 3.09
N LEU A 3 -15.83 2.93 1.86
CA LEU A 3 -14.72 2.00 1.68
C LEU A 3 -13.48 2.74 2.21
N GLU A 4 -13.12 2.48 3.46
CA GLU A 4 -11.90 2.99 4.06
C GLU A 4 -10.70 2.34 3.35
N HIS A 5 -10.32 2.95 2.22
CA HIS A 5 -9.13 2.56 1.50
C HIS A 5 -7.91 2.99 2.29
N VAL A 6 -7.02 2.04 2.55
CA VAL A 6 -5.75 2.33 3.22
C VAL A 6 -4.78 2.85 2.16
N THR A 7 -4.15 3.99 2.41
CA THR A 7 -3.12 4.50 1.49
C THR A 7 -1.73 4.08 1.95
N PRO A 8 -0.72 4.06 1.05
CA PRO A 8 0.67 3.87 1.44
C PRO A 8 1.16 4.89 2.47
N SER A 9 0.57 6.09 2.50
CA SER A 9 0.91 7.12 3.49
C SER A 9 0.37 6.80 4.87
N ASP A 10 -0.80 6.16 4.97
CA ASP A 10 -1.35 5.68 6.24
C ASP A 10 -0.47 4.58 6.81
N LEU A 11 -0.09 3.60 5.98
CA LEU A 11 0.81 2.52 6.36
C LEU A 11 2.21 3.02 6.71
N ALA A 12 2.72 4.04 6.02
CA ALA A 12 4.00 4.67 6.33
C ALA A 12 4.02 5.27 7.75
N ARG A 13 2.92 5.94 8.13
CA ARG A 13 2.74 6.49 9.48
C ARG A 13 2.61 5.37 10.51
N GLU A 14 1.82 4.34 10.20
CA GLU A 14 1.60 3.19 11.09
C GLU A 14 2.89 2.41 11.38
N LEU A 15 3.68 2.15 10.35
CA LEU A 15 4.89 1.34 10.41
C LEU A 15 6.16 2.17 10.69
N ALA A 16 6.04 3.50 10.77
CA ALA A 16 7.14 4.44 10.92
C ALA A 16 8.26 4.26 9.86
N ILE A 17 7.88 4.01 8.60
CA ILE A 17 8.81 3.84 7.47
C ILE A 17 8.46 4.78 6.31
N ASP A 18 9.38 4.94 5.37
CA ASP A 18 9.13 5.72 4.16
C ASP A 18 8.01 5.13 3.29
N ALA A 19 7.01 5.97 2.96
CA ALA A 19 5.96 5.63 1.99
C ALA A 19 6.52 5.24 0.61
N LYS A 20 7.76 5.63 0.28
CA LYS A 20 8.45 5.18 -0.94
C LYS A 20 8.72 3.67 -0.90
N ARG A 21 9.21 3.13 0.23
CA ARG A 21 9.46 1.69 0.39
C ARG A 21 8.19 0.87 0.21
N ILE A 22 7.09 1.33 0.80
CA ILE A 22 5.78 0.70 0.62
C ILE A 22 5.33 0.74 -0.84
N ARG A 23 5.47 1.88 -1.52
CA ARG A 23 5.13 2.00 -2.95
C ARG A 23 5.99 1.11 -3.85
N ASP A 24 7.27 0.97 -3.53
CA ASP A 24 8.19 0.12 -4.28
C ASP A 24 7.80 -1.37 -4.10
N PHE A 25 7.54 -1.82 -2.87
CA PHE A 25 7.01 -3.16 -2.59
C PHE A 25 5.68 -3.44 -3.30
N LEU A 26 4.74 -2.49 -3.27
CA LEU A 26 3.46 -2.63 -3.97
C LEU A 26 3.63 -2.74 -5.49
N ARG A 27 4.60 -2.02 -6.07
CA ARG A 27 4.92 -2.10 -7.50
C ARG A 27 5.51 -3.45 -7.88
N GLU A 28 6.35 -4.02 -7.03
CA GLU A 28 6.93 -5.36 -7.25
C GLU A 28 5.86 -6.45 -7.09
N THR A 29 5.00 -6.33 -6.09
CA THR A 29 3.99 -7.36 -5.75
C THR A 29 2.77 -7.33 -6.69
N TYR A 30 2.26 -6.14 -7.01
CA TYR A 30 0.99 -5.97 -7.74
C TYR A 30 1.16 -5.28 -9.10
N GLY A 31 2.37 -4.90 -9.48
CA GLY A 31 2.67 -4.20 -10.72
C GLY A 31 2.44 -2.68 -10.66
N LEU A 32 2.58 -2.02 -11.81
CA LEU A 32 2.45 -0.57 -11.92
C LEU A 32 0.97 -0.13 -11.87
N LEU A 33 0.67 0.90 -11.08
CA LEU A 33 -0.64 1.58 -11.05
C LEU A 33 -1.18 1.94 -12.44
N LYS A 34 -0.31 2.35 -13.37
CA LYS A 34 -0.70 2.70 -14.75
C LYS A 34 -1.33 1.52 -15.50
N LYS A 35 -0.98 0.27 -15.17
CA LYS A 35 -1.61 -0.92 -15.74
C LYS A 35 -3.01 -1.19 -15.16
N ARG A 36 -3.36 -0.54 -14.05
CA ARG A 36 -4.63 -0.70 -13.32
C ARG A 36 -5.61 0.45 -13.55
N ASP A 37 -5.25 1.42 -14.39
CA ASP A 37 -5.98 2.69 -14.59
C ASP A 37 -6.18 3.51 -13.29
N GLU A 38 -5.38 3.23 -12.27
CA GLU A 38 -5.47 3.88 -10.96
C GLU A 38 -4.51 5.08 -10.87
N LYS A 39 -5.01 6.21 -10.36
CA LYS A 39 -4.18 7.42 -10.14
C LYS A 39 -3.46 7.42 -8.78
N ARG A 40 -3.92 6.60 -7.83
CA ARG A 40 -3.42 6.52 -6.46
C ARG A 40 -3.57 5.09 -5.95
N TRP A 41 -2.66 4.65 -5.09
CA TRP A 41 -2.78 3.39 -4.38
C TRP A 41 -3.92 3.50 -3.35
N LEU A 42 -5.01 2.79 -3.60
CA LEU A 42 -6.13 2.60 -2.69
C LEU A 42 -6.14 1.13 -2.30
N LEU A 43 -5.45 0.80 -1.20
CA LEU A 43 -5.27 -0.58 -0.78
C LEU A 43 -6.54 -1.08 -0.11
N THR A 44 -6.92 -2.31 -0.44
CA THR A 44 -7.89 -3.05 0.36
C THR A 44 -7.26 -3.44 1.70
N THR A 45 -8.10 -3.76 2.69
CA THR A 45 -7.62 -4.25 3.99
C THR A 45 -6.68 -5.45 3.85
N ALA A 46 -6.96 -6.36 2.89
CA ALA A 46 -6.11 -7.51 2.62
C ALA A 46 -4.72 -7.12 2.07
N GLN A 47 -4.67 -6.16 1.15
CA GLN A 47 -3.39 -5.65 0.64
C GLN A 47 -2.60 -4.91 1.72
N ALA A 48 -3.28 -4.14 2.56
CA ALA A 48 -2.66 -3.46 3.69
C ALA A 48 -2.06 -4.46 4.69
N ASP A 49 -2.74 -5.58 4.95
CA ASP A 49 -2.24 -6.63 5.85
C ASP A 49 -0.95 -7.28 5.32
N VAL A 50 -0.87 -7.54 4.02
CA VAL A 50 0.35 -8.05 3.36
C VAL A 50 1.51 -7.08 3.53
N VAL A 51 1.28 -5.77 3.34
CA VAL A 51 2.31 -4.74 3.56
C VAL A 51 2.75 -4.72 5.03
N ARG A 52 1.80 -4.74 5.98
CA ARG A 52 2.12 -4.76 7.41
C ARG A 52 2.98 -5.94 7.78
N ARG A 53 2.63 -7.14 7.31
CA ARG A 53 3.39 -8.36 7.57
C ARG A 53 4.81 -8.25 7.02
N HIS A 54 4.96 -7.79 5.77
CA HIS A 54 6.26 -7.68 5.12
C HIS A 54 7.25 -6.73 5.82
N PHE A 55 6.76 -5.62 6.41
CA PHE A 55 7.63 -4.59 6.99
C PHE A 55 7.71 -4.61 8.53
N ARG A 56 6.95 -5.47 9.21
CA ARG A 56 6.96 -5.60 10.68
C ARG A 56 7.80 -6.79 11.17
N GLU A 57 8.08 -7.75 10.28
CA GLU A 57 9.09 -8.81 10.47
C GLU A 57 10.49 -8.28 10.15
#